data_AF-A0A292S6W8-F1
#
_entry.id   AF-A0A292S6W8-F1
#
_cell.length_a   1.000
_cell.length_b   1.000
_cell.length_c   1.000
_cell.angle_alpha   90.00
_cell.angle_beta   90.00
_cell.angle_gamma   90.00
#
_symmetry.space_group_name_H-M   'P 1'
#
loop_
_entity.id
_entity.type
_entity.pdbx_description
1 polymer ?
#
loop_
_entity_poly.entity_id
_entity_poly.type
_entity_poly.pdbx_seq_one_letter_code
_entity_poly.pdbx_strand_id
1 'polypeptide(L)'
;MQIQSNSISFQAGLTKQIRSEIASSNVKQISDYISKNGIPNDFKENKLIAWCSLKCLEIIKTLNKEYNLRLGLPKGIFVEDFKLLNVSNQQSAGITNFAPCQLYLKNNVIFPEKTIFFNEFKGFNYSGGNEYWDRIDLTADANFDDKISATDFFMEIFFHEFAHAIHEENLIKKLGGEKTVSTIYKLLNPKNTSRFQNKNRDLLDSICKYASSNPFEAVACDLSKRFIENVNKNKLTIEQNFISKSPYRKHHFFLLPFTDTETNPLSHLLRKCWNGKFER
;
A
#
# COMPACT_ATOMS: atom_id res chain seq x y z
N MET A 1 42.22 5.48 -9.54
CA MET A 1 41.38 4.84 -8.51
C MET A 1 40.37 3.99 -9.25
N GLN A 2 40.59 2.67 -9.31
CA GLN A 2 39.68 1.75 -9.99
C GLN A 2 38.38 1.71 -9.18
N ILE A 3 37.27 2.10 -9.83
CA ILE A 3 35.94 1.88 -9.28
C ILE A 3 35.77 0.36 -9.27
N GLN A 4 35.90 -0.24 -8.09
CA GLN A 4 35.49 -1.62 -7.88
C GLN A 4 34.02 -1.69 -8.25
N SER A 5 33.72 -2.44 -9.30
CA SER A 5 32.37 -2.91 -9.60
C SER A 5 31.97 -3.86 -8.47
N ASN A 6 31.62 -3.31 -7.31
CA ASN A 6 30.72 -4.00 -6.41
C ASN A 6 29.46 -4.24 -7.25
N SER A 7 29.24 -5.51 -7.57
CA SER A 7 27.99 -5.98 -8.13
C SER A 7 26.86 -5.36 -7.31
N ILE A 8 26.17 -4.37 -7.87
CA ILE A 8 24.85 -3.98 -7.39
C ILE A 8 23.98 -5.19 -7.72
N SER A 9 24.00 -6.19 -6.85
CA SER A 9 22.92 -7.17 -6.81
C SER A 9 21.73 -6.35 -6.35
N PHE A 10 20.84 -5.98 -7.24
CA PHE A 10 19.60 -5.34 -6.83
C PHE A 10 18.88 -6.31 -5.89
N GLN A 11 18.79 -5.96 -4.60
CA GLN A 11 18.25 -6.80 -3.53
C GLN A 11 16.73 -6.63 -3.40
N ALA A 12 16.20 -5.49 -3.85
CA ALA A 12 14.78 -5.15 -3.92
C ALA A 12 13.88 -6.08 -4.75
N GLY A 13 14.42 -7.12 -5.38
CA GLY A 13 13.65 -8.28 -5.84
C GLY A 13 13.04 -8.15 -7.24
N LEU A 14 13.35 -7.09 -8.00
CA LEU A 14 12.95 -6.98 -9.41
C LEU A 14 13.88 -7.80 -10.33
N THR A 15 13.67 -9.12 -10.33
CA THR A 15 14.50 -10.08 -11.07
C THR A 15 14.45 -9.89 -12.59
N LYS A 16 15.44 -10.43 -13.32
CA LYS A 16 15.45 -10.43 -14.80
C LYS A 16 14.19 -11.07 -15.41
N GLN A 17 13.68 -12.12 -14.77
CA GLN A 17 12.44 -12.78 -15.19
C GLN A 17 11.26 -11.82 -15.07
N ILE A 18 11.07 -11.20 -13.89
CA ILE A 18 9.99 -10.24 -13.64
C ILE A 18 10.10 -9.05 -14.61
N ARG A 19 11.30 -8.51 -14.83
CA ARG A 19 11.52 -7.43 -15.82
C ARG A 19 11.08 -7.84 -17.23
N SER A 20 11.33 -9.08 -17.61
CA SER A 20 10.90 -9.63 -18.91
C SER A 20 9.38 -9.79 -19.00
N GLU A 21 8.74 -10.22 -17.91
CA GLU A 21 7.27 -10.30 -17.80
C GLU A 21 6.62 -8.92 -17.92
N ILE A 22 7.16 -7.91 -17.22
CA ILE A 22 6.69 -6.52 -17.33
C ILE A 22 6.89 -5.98 -18.74
N ALA A 23 8.07 -6.17 -19.34
CA ALA A 23 8.36 -5.65 -20.68
C ALA A 23 7.44 -6.24 -21.76
N SER A 24 7.12 -7.53 -21.64
CA SER A 24 6.21 -8.26 -22.54
C SER A 24 4.72 -8.06 -22.24
N SER A 25 4.38 -7.40 -21.13
CA SER A 25 3.00 -7.16 -20.73
C SER A 25 2.26 -6.22 -21.67
N ASN A 26 0.97 -6.49 -21.84
CA ASN A 26 0.04 -5.66 -22.60
C ASN A 26 -0.87 -4.89 -21.63
N VAL A 27 -0.69 -3.57 -21.55
CA VAL A 27 -1.42 -2.70 -20.61
C VAL A 27 -2.92 -2.78 -20.85
N LYS A 28 -3.37 -2.82 -22.10
CA LYS A 28 -4.79 -2.95 -22.43
C LYS A 28 -5.39 -4.26 -21.92
N GLN A 29 -4.71 -5.39 -22.12
CA GLN A 29 -5.19 -6.69 -21.62
C GLN A 29 -5.28 -6.70 -20.09
N ILE A 30 -4.29 -6.11 -19.40
CA ILE A 30 -4.29 -5.96 -17.95
C ILE A 30 -5.46 -5.06 -17.51
N SER A 31 -5.64 -3.92 -18.17
CA SER A 31 -6.72 -2.96 -17.91
C SER A 31 -8.09 -3.59 -18.08
N ASP A 32 -8.30 -4.34 -19.16
CA ASP A 32 -9.54 -5.08 -19.43
C ASP A 32 -9.81 -6.13 -18.34
N TYR A 33 -8.78 -6.84 -17.88
CA TYR A 33 -8.91 -7.81 -16.78
C TYR A 33 -9.30 -7.12 -15.47
N ILE A 34 -8.61 -6.05 -15.09
CA ILE A 34 -8.88 -5.31 -13.85
C ILE A 34 -10.29 -4.69 -13.89
N SER A 35 -10.70 -4.13 -15.03
CA SER A 35 -12.04 -3.58 -15.25
C SER A 35 -13.13 -4.65 -15.13
N LYS A 36 -12.91 -5.86 -15.66
CA LYS A 36 -13.83 -7.01 -15.49
C LYS A 36 -14.02 -7.43 -14.03
N ASN A 37 -13.09 -7.04 -13.15
CA ASN A 37 -13.20 -7.23 -11.70
C ASN A 37 -13.86 -6.05 -10.97
N GLY A 38 -14.48 -5.13 -11.71
CA GLY A 38 -15.21 -3.99 -11.15
C GLY A 38 -14.31 -2.84 -10.69
N ILE A 39 -13.07 -2.77 -11.18
CA ILE A 39 -12.09 -1.74 -10.79
C ILE A 39 -11.76 -0.90 -12.04
N PRO A 40 -12.40 0.27 -12.22
CA PRO A 40 -12.01 1.25 -13.23
C PRO A 40 -10.53 1.59 -13.11
N ASN A 41 -9.85 1.74 -14.25
CA ASN A 41 -8.44 2.05 -14.27
C ASN A 41 -8.02 2.82 -15.52
N ASP A 42 -6.94 3.58 -15.39
CA ASP A 42 -6.18 4.16 -16.50
C ASP A 42 -4.70 4.18 -16.12
N PHE A 43 -3.90 3.38 -16.81
CA PHE A 43 -2.47 3.24 -16.53
C PHE A 43 -1.59 4.15 -17.40
N LYS A 44 -2.16 4.89 -18.36
CA LYS A 44 -1.42 5.74 -19.31
C LYS A 44 -0.21 5.03 -19.94
N GLU A 45 -0.43 3.79 -20.39
CA GLU A 45 0.61 2.90 -20.96
C GLU A 45 1.78 2.52 -20.03
N ASN A 46 1.72 2.84 -18.74
CA ASN A 46 2.77 2.45 -17.79
C ASN A 46 2.68 0.95 -17.44
N LYS A 47 3.53 0.15 -18.09
CA LYS A 47 3.59 -1.31 -17.94
C LYS A 47 3.91 -1.78 -16.52
N LEU A 48 4.84 -1.12 -15.83
CA LEU A 48 5.25 -1.50 -14.48
C LEU A 48 4.06 -1.35 -13.52
N ILE A 49 3.43 -0.19 -13.51
CA ILE A 49 2.30 0.08 -12.61
C ILE A 49 1.14 -0.86 -12.91
N ALA A 50 0.80 -1.04 -14.19
CA ALA A 50 -0.26 -1.96 -14.61
C ALA A 50 0.01 -3.38 -14.11
N TRP A 51 1.23 -3.89 -14.35
CA TRP A 51 1.62 -5.24 -13.96
C TRP A 51 1.65 -5.42 -12.44
N CYS A 52 2.23 -4.47 -11.69
CA CYS A 52 2.26 -4.55 -10.23
C CYS A 52 0.85 -4.50 -9.63
N SER A 53 -0.02 -3.65 -10.17
CA SER A 53 -1.42 -3.56 -9.76
C SER A 53 -2.18 -4.87 -10.02
N LEU A 54 -1.93 -5.51 -11.17
CA LEU A 54 -2.48 -6.83 -11.46
C LEU A 54 -2.00 -7.87 -10.43
N LYS A 55 -0.70 -7.89 -10.12
CA LYS A 55 -0.14 -8.86 -9.16
C LYS A 55 -0.70 -8.67 -7.76
N CYS A 56 -0.84 -7.44 -7.29
CA CYS A 56 -1.52 -7.15 -6.02
C CYS A 56 -2.97 -7.67 -6.03
N LEU A 57 -3.72 -7.42 -7.11
CA LEU A 57 -5.10 -7.90 -7.25
C LEU A 57 -5.18 -9.44 -7.24
N GLU A 58 -4.33 -10.12 -8.01
CA GLU A 58 -4.26 -11.59 -8.07
C GLU A 58 -3.96 -12.19 -6.69
N ILE A 59 -2.98 -11.62 -5.98
CA ILE A 59 -2.60 -12.02 -4.64
C ILE A 59 -3.76 -11.87 -3.65
N ILE A 60 -4.40 -10.70 -3.61
CA ILE A 60 -5.49 -10.43 -2.66
C ILE A 60 -6.71 -11.30 -2.96
N LYS A 61 -7.04 -11.51 -4.23
CA LYS A 61 -8.11 -12.43 -4.63
C LYS A 61 -7.81 -13.87 -4.22
N THR A 62 -6.57 -14.32 -4.38
CA THR A 62 -6.13 -15.64 -3.95
C THR A 62 -6.26 -15.80 -2.45
N LEU A 63 -5.78 -14.83 -1.67
CA LEU A 63 -5.93 -14.79 -0.22
C LEU A 63 -7.40 -14.83 0.24
N ASN A 64 -8.27 -14.05 -0.41
CA ASN A 64 -9.70 -14.06 -0.13
C ASN A 64 -10.33 -15.43 -0.41
N LYS A 65 -9.94 -16.08 -1.50
CA LYS A 65 -10.45 -17.40 -1.90
C LYS A 65 -9.94 -18.53 -1.01
N GLU A 66 -8.62 -18.66 -0.88
CA GLU A 66 -7.97 -19.80 -0.23
C GLU A 66 -8.16 -19.80 1.29
N TYR A 67 -8.13 -18.62 1.90
CA TYR A 67 -8.20 -18.48 3.36
C TYR A 67 -9.53 -17.89 3.85
N ASN A 68 -10.53 -17.78 2.95
CA ASN A 68 -11.84 -17.17 3.23
C ASN A 68 -11.70 -15.78 3.88
N LEU A 69 -10.70 -15.02 3.44
CA LEU A 69 -10.51 -13.64 3.86
C LEU A 69 -11.52 -12.76 3.09
N ARG A 70 -11.90 -11.63 3.69
CA ARG A 70 -12.78 -10.63 3.07
C ARG A 70 -12.06 -9.29 2.97
N LEU A 71 -10.82 -9.33 2.50
CA LEU A 71 -9.95 -8.17 2.28
C LEU A 71 -10.57 -7.27 1.21
N GLY A 72 -10.52 -5.96 1.44
CA GLY A 72 -11.01 -4.95 0.51
C GLY A 72 -10.17 -4.89 -0.76
N LEU A 73 -10.83 -4.62 -1.87
CA LEU A 73 -10.19 -4.22 -3.12
C LEU A 73 -10.34 -2.71 -3.32
N PRO A 74 -9.41 -2.06 -4.03
CA PRO A 74 -9.55 -0.67 -4.42
C PRO A 74 -10.77 -0.50 -5.34
N LYS A 75 -11.38 0.69 -5.33
CA LYS A 75 -12.49 1.05 -6.22
C LYS A 75 -12.04 1.71 -7.52
N GLY A 76 -10.75 1.98 -7.67
CA GLY A 76 -10.15 2.43 -8.91
C GLY A 76 -8.63 2.51 -8.77
N ILE A 77 -7.92 2.44 -9.89
CA ILE A 77 -6.45 2.56 -9.94
C ILE A 77 -6.06 3.42 -11.14
N PHE A 78 -5.45 4.58 -10.88
CA PHE A 78 -5.13 5.55 -11.92
C PHE A 78 -3.68 5.99 -11.86
N VAL A 79 -3.10 6.26 -13.02
CA VAL A 79 -1.79 6.92 -13.14
C VAL A 79 -2.03 8.38 -13.49
N GLU A 80 -1.59 9.30 -12.64
CA GLU A 80 -1.84 10.73 -12.83
C GLU A 80 -0.63 11.60 -12.51
N ASP A 81 -0.50 12.72 -13.24
CA ASP A 81 0.44 13.77 -12.85
C ASP A 81 -0.09 14.44 -11.58
N PHE A 82 0.58 14.21 -10.45
CA PHE A 82 0.13 14.73 -9.16
C PHE A 82 0.12 16.27 -9.10
N LYS A 83 0.76 16.96 -10.05
CA LYS A 83 0.60 18.42 -10.22
C LYS A 83 -0.81 18.84 -10.61
N LEU A 84 -1.62 17.92 -11.14
CA LEU A 84 -3.03 18.14 -11.50
C LEU A 84 -3.97 17.84 -10.33
N LEU A 85 -3.47 17.22 -9.26
CA LEU A 85 -4.25 16.79 -8.11
C LEU A 85 -4.04 17.72 -6.91
N ASN A 86 -5.08 17.88 -6.10
CA ASN A 86 -5.05 18.58 -4.82
C ASN A 86 -4.51 17.65 -3.73
N VAL A 87 -3.22 17.36 -3.80
CA VAL A 87 -2.51 16.44 -2.89
C VAL A 87 -1.39 17.19 -2.18
N SER A 88 -1.21 16.94 -0.89
CA SER A 88 -0.24 17.68 -0.05
C SER A 88 1.21 17.39 -0.43
N ASN A 89 1.51 16.18 -0.91
CA ASN A 89 2.84 15.77 -1.36
C ASN A 89 2.81 15.35 -2.83
N GLN A 90 3.16 16.28 -3.73
CA GLN A 90 3.25 16.03 -5.17
C GLN A 90 4.42 15.13 -5.59
N GLN A 91 5.36 14.85 -4.68
CA GLN A 91 6.48 13.94 -4.90
C GLN A 91 6.19 12.52 -4.43
N SER A 92 5.04 12.28 -3.78
CA SER A 92 4.64 10.91 -3.44
C SER A 92 4.49 10.09 -4.72
N ALA A 93 4.88 8.81 -4.65
CA ALA A 93 4.74 7.90 -5.77
C ALA A 93 3.38 7.18 -5.81
N GLY A 94 2.68 7.14 -4.68
CA GLY A 94 1.33 6.59 -4.54
C GLY A 94 0.52 7.37 -3.51
N ILE A 95 -0.80 7.40 -3.69
CA ILE A 95 -1.77 7.81 -2.68
C ILE A 95 -3.05 6.99 -2.82
N THR A 96 -3.79 6.85 -1.71
CA THR A 96 -5.13 6.28 -1.69
C THR A 96 -6.08 7.24 -0.98
N ASN A 97 -7.24 7.52 -1.57
CA ASN A 97 -8.25 8.33 -0.89
C ASN A 97 -9.14 7.48 0.02
N PHE A 98 -9.34 7.97 1.24
CA PHE A 98 -10.13 7.30 2.29
C PHE A 98 -11.60 7.76 2.37
N ALA A 99 -12.03 8.60 1.44
CA ALA A 99 -13.38 9.10 1.35
C ALA A 99 -13.64 9.54 -0.09
N PRO A 100 -14.91 9.57 -0.55
CA PRO A 100 -15.23 10.13 -1.84
C PRO A 100 -14.74 11.58 -1.91
N CYS A 101 -13.92 11.90 -2.90
CA CYS A 101 -13.29 13.21 -2.98
C CYS A 101 -13.06 13.66 -4.42
N GLN A 102 -13.16 14.97 -4.60
CA GLN A 102 -12.67 15.65 -5.79
C GLN A 102 -11.17 15.89 -5.63
N LEU A 103 -10.36 15.16 -6.39
CA LEU A 103 -8.90 15.30 -6.35
C LEU A 103 -8.37 16.24 -7.42
N TYR A 104 -8.99 16.31 -8.60
CA TYR A 104 -8.51 17.20 -9.66
C TYR A 104 -8.70 18.68 -9.31
N LEU A 105 -7.65 19.47 -9.52
CA LEU A 105 -7.68 20.92 -9.33
C LEU A 105 -8.62 21.65 -10.30
N LYS A 106 -8.86 21.06 -11.48
CA LYS A 106 -9.59 21.70 -12.60
C LYS A 106 -10.83 20.92 -13.07
N ASN A 107 -11.17 19.82 -12.41
CA ASN A 107 -12.29 18.97 -12.80
C ASN A 107 -13.10 18.55 -11.57
N ASN A 108 -14.43 18.48 -11.71
CA ASN A 108 -15.39 18.15 -10.66
C ASN A 108 -15.70 16.65 -10.56
N VAL A 109 -14.87 15.79 -11.17
CA VAL A 109 -14.99 14.34 -11.02
C VAL A 109 -14.76 13.97 -9.55
N ILE A 110 -15.76 13.33 -8.96
CA ILE A 110 -15.68 12.74 -7.62
C ILE A 110 -15.24 11.30 -7.78
N PHE A 111 -14.06 10.99 -7.24
CA PHE A 111 -13.60 9.62 -7.15
C PHE A 111 -14.21 8.96 -5.92
N PRO A 112 -14.63 7.69 -6.02
CA PRO A 112 -15.09 6.95 -4.86
C PRO A 112 -13.92 6.70 -3.90
N GLU A 113 -14.21 6.36 -2.65
CA GLU A 113 -13.22 5.98 -1.66
C GLU A 113 -12.45 4.70 -2.06
N LYS A 114 -11.28 4.45 -1.47
CA LYS A 114 -10.35 3.38 -1.86
C LYS A 114 -9.87 3.46 -3.32
N THR A 115 -9.84 4.65 -3.92
CA THR A 115 -9.21 4.84 -5.24
C THR A 115 -7.72 5.11 -5.05
N ILE A 116 -6.91 4.33 -5.76
CA ILE A 116 -5.45 4.44 -5.74
C ILE A 116 -5.02 5.32 -6.91
N PHE A 117 -4.11 6.26 -6.64
CA PHE A 117 -3.40 7.03 -7.66
C PHE A 117 -1.91 6.77 -7.54
N PHE A 118 -1.28 6.43 -8.66
CA PHE A 118 0.17 6.40 -8.78
C PHE A 118 0.63 7.62 -9.56
N ASN A 119 1.75 8.19 -9.15
CA ASN A 119 2.27 9.38 -9.77
C ASN A 119 2.86 9.04 -11.15
N GLU A 120 2.40 9.74 -12.17
CA GLU A 120 2.92 9.59 -13.53
C GLU A 120 4.39 10.02 -13.60
N PHE A 121 4.82 10.96 -12.74
CA PHE A 121 6.14 11.59 -12.83
C PHE A 121 6.40 12.08 -14.26
N LYS A 122 5.43 12.84 -14.81
CA LYS A 122 5.36 13.18 -16.24
C LYS A 122 6.65 13.74 -16.85
N GLY A 123 7.48 14.42 -16.07
CA GLY A 123 8.79 14.92 -16.50
C GLY A 123 9.84 13.83 -16.81
N PHE A 124 9.58 12.58 -16.44
CA PHE A 124 10.44 11.42 -16.62
C PHE A 124 9.89 10.42 -17.65
N ASN A 125 8.82 10.77 -18.38
CA ASN A 125 8.23 9.92 -19.40
C ASN A 125 9.11 9.83 -20.66
N TYR A 126 9.17 8.63 -21.26
CA TYR A 126 9.71 8.41 -22.60
C TYR A 126 8.79 7.44 -23.38
N SER A 127 9.08 7.23 -24.67
CA SER A 127 8.28 6.31 -25.49
C SER A 127 8.32 4.88 -24.96
N GLY A 128 7.24 4.45 -24.31
CA GLY A 128 7.07 3.09 -23.79
C GLY A 128 7.49 2.88 -22.33
N GLY A 129 7.75 3.94 -21.55
CA GLY A 129 8.09 3.81 -20.13
C GLY A 129 8.27 5.14 -19.39
N ASN A 130 8.81 5.06 -18.18
CA ASN A 130 9.05 6.20 -17.30
C ASN A 130 10.26 5.94 -16.40
N GLU A 131 11.26 6.83 -16.47
CA GLU A 131 12.58 6.61 -15.85
C GLU A 131 12.53 6.47 -14.33
N TYR A 132 11.58 7.14 -13.66
CA TYR A 132 11.40 6.99 -12.21
C TYR A 132 10.97 5.56 -11.88
N TRP A 133 9.96 5.07 -12.60
CA TRP A 133 9.41 3.74 -12.39
C TRP A 133 10.38 2.62 -12.80
N ASP A 134 11.18 2.81 -13.86
CA ASP A 134 12.18 1.80 -14.24
C ASP A 134 13.28 1.58 -13.19
N ARG A 135 13.48 2.60 -12.33
CA ARG A 135 14.43 2.60 -11.21
C ARG A 135 13.78 2.21 -9.87
N ILE A 136 12.56 1.69 -9.88
CA ILE A 136 11.82 1.36 -8.64
C ILE A 136 12.62 0.47 -7.66
N ASP A 137 13.46 -0.41 -8.19
CA ASP A 137 14.37 -1.28 -7.42
C ASP A 137 15.36 -0.45 -6.60
N LEU A 138 16.01 0.55 -7.22
CA LEU A 138 16.94 1.47 -6.54
C LEU A 138 16.21 2.35 -5.54
N THR A 139 15.01 2.80 -5.90
CA THR A 139 14.18 3.61 -5.00
C THR A 139 13.76 2.81 -3.76
N ALA A 140 13.44 1.52 -3.93
CA ALA A 140 13.07 0.65 -2.82
C ALA A 140 14.26 0.35 -1.90
N ASP A 141 15.43 0.03 -2.47
CA ASP A 141 16.67 -0.14 -1.71
C ASP A 141 17.00 1.14 -0.90
N ALA A 142 17.00 2.32 -1.55
CA ALA A 142 17.29 3.59 -0.89
C ALA A 142 16.28 3.93 0.22
N ASN A 143 14.99 3.73 -0.03
CA ASN A 143 13.96 3.98 0.98
C ASN A 143 14.09 3.04 2.18
N PHE A 144 14.52 1.79 1.97
CA PHE A 144 14.76 0.85 3.06
C PHE A 144 15.99 1.23 3.88
N ASP A 145 17.10 1.59 3.22
CA ASP A 145 18.33 2.04 3.87
C ASP A 145 18.09 3.30 4.72
N ASP A 146 17.31 4.24 4.21
CA ASP A 146 16.89 5.45 4.93
C ASP A 146 15.82 5.19 6.00
N LYS A 147 15.37 3.93 6.14
CA LYS A 147 14.29 3.47 7.03
C LYS A 147 12.95 4.16 6.78
N ILE A 148 12.72 4.63 5.56
CA ILE A 148 11.45 5.22 5.12
C ILE A 148 10.44 4.10 4.85
N SER A 149 10.87 3.03 4.18
CA SER A 149 10.06 1.84 3.86
C SER A 149 10.28 0.71 4.85
N ALA A 150 9.30 -0.19 4.96
CA ALA A 150 9.29 -1.31 5.90
C ALA A 150 10.09 -2.52 5.40
N THR A 151 10.29 -2.60 4.09
CA THR A 151 11.07 -3.61 3.36
C THR A 151 11.81 -2.95 2.20
N ASP A 152 12.73 -3.69 1.60
CA ASP A 152 13.44 -3.33 0.37
C ASP A 152 12.67 -3.73 -0.88
N PHE A 153 11.53 -4.42 -0.80
CA PHE A 153 10.93 -5.04 -1.97
C PHE A 153 10.26 -4.02 -2.89
N PHE A 154 10.56 -4.06 -4.19
CA PHE A 154 10.10 -3.06 -5.17
C PHE A 154 8.57 -2.91 -5.25
N MET A 155 7.82 -3.97 -4.90
CA MET A 155 6.35 -3.92 -4.88
C MET A 155 5.77 -3.30 -3.61
N GLU A 156 6.57 -2.94 -2.60
CA GLU A 156 6.06 -2.45 -1.32
C GLU A 156 5.10 -1.28 -1.49
N ILE A 157 5.45 -0.31 -2.34
CA ILE A 157 4.59 0.84 -2.59
C ILE A 157 3.20 0.44 -3.11
N PHE A 158 3.11 -0.59 -3.95
CA PHE A 158 1.84 -1.08 -4.46
C PHE A 158 1.08 -1.81 -3.36
N PHE A 159 1.73 -2.68 -2.59
CA PHE A 159 1.08 -3.35 -1.46
C PHE A 159 0.64 -2.36 -0.38
N HIS A 160 1.36 -1.26 -0.19
CA HIS A 160 1.05 -0.20 0.76
C HIS A 160 -0.27 0.50 0.38
N GLU A 161 -0.43 0.93 -0.87
CA GLU A 161 -1.67 1.55 -1.32
C GLU A 161 -2.86 0.57 -1.30
N PHE A 162 -2.63 -0.70 -1.64
CA PHE A 162 -3.66 -1.74 -1.48
C PHE A 162 -3.99 -2.01 0.00
N ALA A 163 -3.01 -1.89 0.91
CA ALA A 163 -3.24 -2.04 2.33
C ALA A 163 -4.13 -0.93 2.90
N HIS A 164 -4.01 0.31 2.38
CA HIS A 164 -4.96 1.39 2.69
C HIS A 164 -6.39 1.03 2.29
N ALA A 165 -6.59 0.51 1.07
CA ALA A 165 -7.92 0.06 0.62
C ALA A 165 -8.49 -1.09 1.49
N ILE A 166 -7.63 -2.02 1.94
CA ILE A 166 -8.00 -3.10 2.84
C ILE A 166 -8.39 -2.58 4.24
N HIS A 167 -7.62 -1.64 4.77
CA HIS A 167 -7.86 -1.03 6.09
C HIS A 167 -9.17 -0.25 6.08
N GLU A 168 -9.40 0.57 5.06
CA GLU A 168 -10.63 1.33 4.93
C GLU A 168 -11.86 0.42 4.84
N GLU A 169 -11.79 -0.65 4.04
CA GLU A 169 -12.87 -1.64 3.94
C GLU A 169 -13.19 -2.27 5.32
N ASN A 170 -12.17 -2.53 6.14
CA ASN A 170 -12.38 -3.02 7.50
C ASN A 170 -13.02 -1.97 8.42
N LEU A 171 -12.63 -0.70 8.30
CA LEU A 171 -13.24 0.39 9.05
C LEU A 171 -14.72 0.57 8.67
N ILE A 172 -15.04 0.59 7.38
CA ILE A 172 -16.43 0.68 6.88
C ILE A 172 -17.27 -0.48 7.45
N LYS A 173 -16.76 -1.72 7.40
CA LYS A 173 -17.44 -2.90 7.96
C LYS A 173 -17.67 -2.82 9.46
N LYS A 174 -16.83 -2.12 10.21
CA LYS A 174 -16.89 -2.03 11.68
C LYS A 174 -17.66 -0.83 12.20
N LEU A 175 -17.53 0.31 11.53
CA LEU A 175 -18.02 1.59 12.00
C LEU A 175 -19.24 2.08 11.20
N GLY A 176 -19.41 1.61 9.96
CA GLY A 176 -20.29 2.20 8.97
C GLY A 176 -19.60 3.36 8.21
N GLY A 177 -20.13 3.72 7.04
CA GLY A 177 -19.52 4.72 6.14
C GLY A 177 -19.34 6.10 6.78
N GLU A 178 -20.42 6.70 7.28
CA GLU A 178 -20.39 8.06 7.86
C GLU A 178 -19.41 8.16 9.04
N LYS A 179 -19.45 7.17 9.95
CA LYS A 179 -18.57 7.13 11.10
C LYS A 179 -17.11 6.90 10.71
N THR A 180 -16.86 6.16 9.63
CA THR A 180 -15.52 5.97 9.08
C THR A 180 -14.95 7.30 8.61
N VAL A 181 -15.70 8.05 7.78
CA VAL A 181 -15.28 9.39 7.29
C VAL A 181 -15.02 10.35 8.45
N SER A 182 -15.95 10.44 9.42
CA SER A 182 -15.77 11.28 10.61
C SER A 182 -14.52 10.90 11.42
N THR A 183 -14.26 9.61 11.55
CA THR A 183 -13.08 9.07 12.25
C THR A 183 -11.80 9.45 11.51
N ILE A 184 -11.74 9.28 10.19
CA ILE A 184 -10.59 9.65 9.36
C ILE A 184 -10.30 11.15 9.48
N TYR A 185 -11.31 12.00 9.28
CA TYR A 185 -11.15 13.45 9.35
C TYR A 185 -10.61 13.91 10.70
N LYS A 186 -11.11 13.31 11.79
CA LYS A 186 -10.62 13.59 13.13
C LYS A 186 -9.14 13.22 13.28
N LEU A 187 -8.72 12.07 12.79
CA LEU A 187 -7.35 11.56 13.03
C LEU A 187 -6.30 12.23 12.17
N LEU A 188 -6.66 12.55 10.94
CA LEU A 188 -5.76 13.23 10.01
C LEU A 188 -5.66 14.75 10.29
N ASN A 189 -6.40 15.26 11.28
CA ASN A 189 -6.18 16.62 11.77
C ASN A 189 -4.73 16.77 12.28
N PRO A 190 -4.01 17.85 11.90
CA PRO A 190 -2.61 18.06 12.29
C PRO A 190 -2.33 17.88 13.78
N LYS A 191 -3.21 18.34 14.69
CA LYS A 191 -3.03 18.20 16.13
C LYS A 191 -3.01 16.73 16.58
N ASN A 192 -3.90 15.92 16.00
CA ASN A 192 -4.02 14.51 16.35
C ASN A 192 -2.90 13.69 15.71
N THR A 193 -2.52 14.01 14.47
CA THR A 193 -1.35 13.44 13.80
C THR A 193 -0.07 13.70 14.59
N SER A 194 0.20 14.93 15.02
CA SER A 194 1.38 15.26 15.85
C SER A 194 1.35 14.54 17.19
N ARG A 195 0.18 14.43 17.85
CA ARG A 195 0.06 13.68 19.11
C ARG A 195 0.34 12.20 18.91
N PHE A 196 -0.16 11.61 17.82
CA PHE A 196 0.10 10.22 17.47
C PHE A 196 1.60 9.97 17.24
N GLN A 197 2.24 10.83 16.45
CA GLN A 197 3.69 10.78 16.19
C GLN A 197 4.48 10.85 17.50
N ASN A 198 4.25 11.86 18.32
CA ASN A 198 5.00 12.08 19.56
C ASN A 198 4.84 10.92 20.56
N LYS A 199 3.69 10.26 20.58
CA LYS A 199 3.41 9.15 21.51
C LYS A 199 3.98 7.82 21.03
N ASN A 200 3.98 7.57 19.72
CA ASN A 200 4.18 6.23 19.17
C ASN A 200 5.41 6.09 18.26
N ARG A 201 6.19 7.16 18.03
CA ARG A 201 7.35 7.16 17.12
C ARG A 201 8.29 5.99 17.40
N ASP A 202 8.83 5.89 18.62
CA ASP A 202 9.82 4.86 18.97
C ASP A 202 9.28 3.44 18.74
N LEU A 203 7.98 3.25 18.96
CA LEU A 203 7.32 1.96 18.75
C LEU A 203 7.16 1.65 17.25
N LEU A 204 6.76 2.64 16.44
CA LEU A 204 6.46 2.49 15.01
C LEU A 204 7.72 2.52 14.13
N ASP A 205 8.80 3.14 14.59
CA ASP A 205 10.10 3.14 13.91
C ASP A 205 10.70 1.73 13.81
N SER A 206 10.19 0.76 14.59
CA SER A 206 10.50 -0.67 14.43
C SER A 206 9.88 -1.31 13.17
N ILE A 207 8.90 -0.65 12.56
CA ILE A 207 8.39 -0.97 11.21
C ILE A 207 9.18 -0.16 10.19
N CYS A 208 9.01 1.16 10.22
CA CYS A 208 9.77 2.16 9.46
C CYS A 208 9.40 3.57 9.96
N LYS A 209 10.18 4.60 9.61
CA LYS A 209 9.91 6.00 9.95
C LYS A 209 8.55 6.46 9.42
N TYR A 210 8.17 6.03 8.22
CA TYR A 210 6.92 6.46 7.59
C TYR A 210 5.67 5.94 8.33
N ALA A 211 5.76 4.76 8.96
CA ALA A 211 4.68 4.20 9.78
C ALA A 211 4.27 5.13 10.94
N SER A 212 5.20 5.95 11.44
CA SER A 212 4.90 6.90 12.52
C SER A 212 4.04 8.09 12.08
N SER A 213 3.91 8.33 10.77
CA SER A 213 3.29 9.54 10.22
C SER A 213 1.87 9.75 10.71
N ASN A 214 1.02 8.71 10.62
CA ASN A 214 -0.34 8.72 11.12
C ASN A 214 -0.84 7.27 11.31
N PRO A 215 -2.00 7.05 11.95
CA PRO A 215 -2.50 5.71 12.22
C PRO A 215 -2.79 4.83 11.00
N PHE A 216 -3.05 5.43 9.84
CA PHE A 216 -3.30 4.72 8.59
C PHE A 216 -1.99 4.25 7.96
N GLU A 217 -0.95 5.10 7.92
CA GLU A 217 0.38 4.66 7.46
C GLU A 217 0.95 3.56 8.35
N ALA A 218 0.73 3.63 9.67
CA ALA A 218 1.15 2.57 10.59
C ALA A 218 0.59 1.20 10.19
N VAL A 219 -0.70 1.14 9.86
CA VAL A 219 -1.38 -0.10 9.45
C VAL A 219 -0.92 -0.52 8.06
N ALA A 220 -0.80 0.41 7.11
CA ALA A 220 -0.41 0.10 5.74
C ALA A 220 1.04 -0.40 5.65
N CYS A 221 1.99 0.21 6.37
CA CYS A 221 3.38 -0.24 6.41
C CYS A 221 3.52 -1.64 7.04
N ASP A 222 2.80 -1.93 8.14
CA ASP A 222 2.85 -3.27 8.74
C ASP A 222 2.13 -4.32 7.86
N LEU A 223 1.00 -3.97 7.23
CA LEU A 223 0.31 -4.86 6.31
C LEU A 223 1.16 -5.16 5.07
N SER A 224 1.75 -4.15 4.42
CA SER A 224 2.59 -4.31 3.23
C SER A 224 3.80 -5.19 3.54
N LYS A 225 4.48 -4.94 4.67
CA LYS A 225 5.56 -5.81 5.17
C LYS A 225 5.10 -7.26 5.33
N ARG A 226 3.96 -7.50 5.98
CA ARG A 226 3.41 -8.86 6.16
C ARG A 226 3.04 -9.52 4.84
N PHE A 227 2.50 -8.78 3.87
CA PHE A 227 2.25 -9.31 2.52
C PHE A 227 3.56 -9.84 1.93
N ILE A 228 4.61 -9.02 1.95
CA ILE A 228 5.90 -9.32 1.34
C ILE A 228 6.60 -10.49 2.04
N GLU A 229 6.52 -10.57 3.37
CA GLU A 229 7.07 -11.69 4.16
C GLU A 229 6.35 -13.03 3.91
N ASN A 230 5.14 -13.02 3.34
CA ASN A 230 4.33 -14.22 3.09
C ASN A 230 4.11 -14.50 1.60
N VAL A 231 4.84 -13.81 0.72
CA VAL A 231 4.85 -14.02 -0.73
C VAL A 231 6.20 -14.58 -1.15
N ASN A 232 6.17 -15.59 -2.02
CA ASN A 232 7.36 -16.03 -2.72
C ASN A 232 7.87 -14.90 -3.63
N LYS A 233 8.91 -14.18 -3.22
CA LYS A 233 9.39 -12.97 -3.92
C LYS A 233 9.75 -13.20 -5.41
N ASN A 234 10.11 -14.43 -5.78
CA ASN A 234 10.45 -14.77 -7.18
C ASN A 234 9.21 -15.08 -8.03
N LYS A 235 8.23 -15.78 -7.45
CA LYS A 235 7.03 -16.24 -8.17
C LYS A 235 5.82 -15.32 -7.98
N LEU A 236 5.88 -14.41 -7.02
CA LEU A 236 4.77 -13.59 -6.54
C LEU A 236 3.52 -14.40 -6.17
N THR A 237 3.73 -15.57 -5.58
CA THR A 237 2.67 -16.46 -5.10
C THR A 237 2.60 -16.42 -3.57
N ILE A 238 1.39 -16.56 -3.02
CA ILE A 238 1.18 -16.60 -1.58
C ILE A 238 1.69 -17.92 -1.02
N GLU A 239 2.47 -17.85 0.07
CA GLU A 239 2.95 -19.02 0.78
C GLU A 239 2.11 -19.32 2.02
N GLN A 240 1.58 -18.28 2.70
CA GLN A 240 0.85 -18.42 3.96
C GLN A 240 -0.21 -17.32 4.16
N ASN A 241 -1.17 -17.60 5.06
CA ASN A 241 -2.13 -16.59 5.53
C ASN A 241 -1.47 -15.60 6.50
N PHE A 242 -1.09 -14.43 5.98
CA PHE A 242 -0.45 -13.37 6.76
C PHE A 242 -1.33 -12.80 7.90
N ILE A 243 -2.67 -12.93 7.82
CA ILE A 243 -3.58 -12.45 8.88
C ILE A 243 -3.55 -13.38 10.11
N SER A 244 -3.30 -14.67 9.92
CA SER A 244 -3.48 -15.72 10.95
C SER A 244 -2.65 -15.51 12.23
N LYS A 245 -1.49 -14.87 12.11
CA LYS A 245 -0.57 -14.50 13.20
C LYS A 245 -0.34 -12.99 13.29
N SER A 246 -1.30 -12.19 12.82
CA SER A 246 -1.22 -10.73 12.81
C SER A 246 -2.09 -10.09 13.90
N PRO A 247 -1.83 -8.81 14.24
CA PRO A 247 -2.72 -8.00 15.07
C PRO A 247 -4.14 -7.82 14.50
N TYR A 248 -4.34 -8.14 13.22
CA TYR A 248 -5.58 -7.90 12.47
C TYR A 248 -6.55 -9.08 12.50
N ARG A 249 -6.11 -10.23 13.06
CA ARG A 249 -6.96 -11.41 13.20
C ARG A 249 -8.20 -11.07 14.04
N LYS A 250 -9.37 -11.51 13.57
CA LYS A 250 -10.58 -11.50 14.39
C LYS A 250 -10.41 -12.54 15.51
N HIS A 251 -10.29 -12.08 16.75
CA HIS A 251 -10.32 -12.97 17.92
C HIS A 251 -11.77 -13.28 18.29
N HIS A 252 -12.10 -14.56 18.50
CA HIS A 252 -13.30 -14.93 19.24
C HIS A 252 -13.05 -14.66 20.73
N PHE A 253 -14.04 -14.10 21.43
CA PHE A 253 -13.92 -13.62 22.81
C PHE A 253 -13.35 -14.67 23.80
N PHE A 254 -13.59 -15.95 23.54
CA PHE A 254 -13.14 -17.06 24.39
C PHE A 254 -11.68 -17.49 24.20
N LEU A 255 -10.99 -16.99 23.16
CA LEU A 255 -9.58 -17.33 22.87
C LEU A 255 -8.60 -16.19 23.25
N LEU A 256 -9.12 -15.11 23.83
CA LEU A 256 -8.34 -13.91 24.18
C LEU A 256 -7.19 -14.15 25.17
N PRO A 257 -7.28 -15.03 26.19
CA PRO A 257 -6.20 -15.19 27.17
C PRO A 257 -4.96 -15.94 26.64
N PHE A 258 -5.01 -16.52 25.44
CA PHE A 258 -4.02 -17.51 24.98
C PHE A 258 -3.25 -17.10 23.72
N THR A 259 -3.26 -15.81 23.34
CA THR A 259 -2.53 -15.33 22.17
C THR A 259 -1.46 -14.31 22.54
N ASP A 260 -0.19 -14.62 22.24
CA ASP A 260 1.00 -13.76 22.45
C ASP A 260 0.89 -12.36 21.81
N THR A 261 -0.11 -12.13 20.95
CA THR A 261 -0.37 -10.83 20.32
C THR A 261 -0.86 -9.76 21.30
N GLU A 262 -1.34 -10.12 22.49
CA GLU A 262 -1.86 -9.14 23.47
C GLU A 262 -0.78 -8.45 24.31
N THR A 263 0.39 -9.06 24.50
CA THR A 263 1.46 -8.51 25.35
C THR A 263 2.42 -7.58 24.61
N ASN A 264 2.46 -7.65 23.27
CA ASN A 264 3.30 -6.77 22.46
C ASN A 264 2.63 -5.38 22.27
N PRO A 265 3.25 -4.28 22.75
CA PRO A 265 2.69 -2.93 22.63
C PRO A 265 2.41 -2.50 21.18
N LEU A 266 3.26 -2.90 20.22
CA LEU A 266 3.09 -2.60 18.80
C LEU A 266 1.85 -3.29 18.25
N SER A 267 1.70 -4.59 18.52
CA SER A 267 0.51 -5.36 18.12
C SER A 267 -0.76 -4.74 18.70
N HIS A 268 -0.74 -4.31 19.95
CA HIS A 268 -1.87 -3.66 20.58
C HIS A 268 -2.23 -2.32 19.89
N LEU A 269 -1.24 -1.49 19.59
CA LEU A 269 -1.42 -0.22 18.87
C LEU A 269 -1.97 -0.44 17.46
N LEU A 270 -1.35 -1.32 16.66
CA LEU A 270 -1.78 -1.64 15.29
C LEU A 270 -3.21 -2.18 15.27
N ARG A 271 -3.57 -3.04 16.23
CA ARG A 271 -4.94 -3.55 16.37
C ARG A 271 -5.93 -2.43 16.71
N LYS A 272 -5.56 -1.47 17.55
CA LYS A 272 -6.39 -0.28 17.83
C LYS A 272 -6.60 0.54 16.56
N CYS A 273 -5.53 0.82 15.82
CA CYS A 273 -5.60 1.57 14.56
C CYS A 273 -6.46 0.86 13.50
N TRP A 274 -6.23 -0.44 13.30
CA TRP A 274 -7.02 -1.30 12.42
C TRP A 274 -8.53 -1.23 12.72
N ASN A 275 -8.89 -1.24 14.00
CA ASN A 275 -10.29 -1.27 14.44
C ASN A 275 -10.96 0.09 14.59
N GLY A 276 -10.27 1.19 14.27
CA GLY A 276 -10.82 2.52 14.44
C GLY A 276 -10.84 3.02 15.90
N LYS A 277 -10.09 2.38 16.80
CA LYS A 277 -10.09 2.64 18.26
C LYS A 277 -8.86 3.45 18.68
N PHE A 278 -8.78 4.68 18.21
CA PHE A 278 -7.66 5.56 18.48
C PHE A 278 -7.77 6.17 19.88
N GLU A 279 -6.68 6.19 20.63
CA GLU A 279 -6.65 6.78 21.96
C GLU A 279 -6.89 8.29 21.87
N ARG A 280 -7.80 8.78 22.72
CA ARG A 280 -8.17 10.19 22.82
C ARG A 280 -7.13 11.01 23.53
#